data_AF-A0AAD6X786-F1
#
_entry.id   AF-A0AAD6X786-F1
#
_cell.length_a   1.000
_cell.length_b   1.000
_cell.length_c   1.000
_cell.angle_alpha   90.00
_cell.angle_beta   90.00
_cell.angle_gamma   90.00
#
_symmetry.space_group_name_H-M   'P 1'
#
loop_
_entity.id
_entity.type
_entity.pdbx_description
1 polymer ?
#
loop_
_entity_poly.entity_id
_entity_poly.type
_entity_poly.pdbx_seq_one_letter_code
_entity_poly.pdbx_strand_id
1 'polypeptide(L)'
;MNVCKGTFRQARNALYFTLQTLFLYTKYDTKTILLPIVRVPCLSNLRDPHDLLLQSEEDALNKPDRPLPSNRLSFPQAIFLRWCLVPLCLGLSGCNSVEAVYASIALAALTFLYNEGSAHRQHWLIRNAVNAAGLARLDPHRLDSIAALSMLISAGIFTTTMHAQDFRDELGDRAVGRRTIPIVLPSVARYTVIVPLTMWSGLTIAWKLEFAASIALMSLFLFAQ
;
A
#
# COMPACT_ATOMS: atom_id res chain seq x y z
N MET A 1 -12.21 18.95 -42.09
CA MET A 1 -12.11 19.68 -40.79
C MET A 1 -12.83 19.01 -39.61
N ASN A 2 -13.67 17.99 -39.80
CA ASN A 2 -14.39 17.31 -38.70
C ASN A 2 -13.66 16.11 -38.08
N VAL A 3 -12.70 15.51 -38.79
CA VAL A 3 -11.91 14.35 -38.29
C VAL A 3 -10.97 14.75 -37.15
N CYS A 4 -10.30 15.91 -37.27
CA CYS A 4 -9.32 16.40 -36.28
C CYS A 4 -9.96 16.78 -34.92
N LYS A 5 -11.24 17.18 -34.92
CA LYS A 5 -12.00 17.47 -33.70
C LYS A 5 -12.35 16.19 -32.92
N GLY A 6 -12.55 15.07 -33.63
CA GLY A 6 -12.79 13.76 -33.03
C GLY A 6 -11.57 13.24 -32.29
N THR A 7 -10.39 13.30 -32.92
CA THR A 7 -9.11 12.84 -32.35
C THR A 7 -8.69 13.68 -31.15
N PHE A 8 -8.89 15.01 -31.18
CA PHE A 8 -8.56 15.89 -30.06
C PHE A 8 -9.46 15.65 -28.85
N ARG A 9 -10.77 15.41 -29.08
CA ARG A 9 -11.71 15.06 -28.01
C ARG A 9 -11.41 13.70 -27.40
N GLN A 10 -11.00 12.74 -28.22
CA GLN A 10 -10.58 11.41 -27.77
C GLN A 10 -9.27 11.45 -26.98
N ALA A 11 -8.28 12.22 -27.41
CA ALA A 11 -7.03 12.42 -26.69
C ALA A 11 -7.22 13.16 -25.35
N ARG A 12 -8.10 14.17 -25.32
CA ARG A 12 -8.45 14.87 -24.08
C ARG A 12 -9.17 13.96 -23.09
N ASN A 13 -10.08 13.12 -23.57
CA ASN A 13 -10.75 12.14 -22.74
C ASN A 13 -9.76 11.08 -22.23
N ALA A 14 -8.86 10.59 -23.08
CA ALA A 14 -7.80 9.67 -22.68
C ALA A 14 -6.87 10.28 -21.63
N LEU A 15 -6.42 11.52 -21.82
CA LEU A 15 -5.59 12.24 -20.84
C LEU A 15 -6.34 12.47 -19.53
N TYR A 16 -7.62 12.84 -19.60
CA TYR A 16 -8.48 12.99 -18.42
C TYR A 16 -8.62 11.66 -17.67
N PHE A 17 -8.86 10.54 -18.36
CA PHE A 17 -8.91 9.22 -17.74
C PHE A 17 -7.55 8.79 -17.20
N THR A 18 -6.44 9.09 -17.87
CA THR A 18 -5.09 8.81 -17.37
C THR A 18 -4.77 9.62 -16.13
N LEU A 19 -5.09 10.92 -16.11
CA LEU A 19 -4.90 11.80 -14.96
C LEU A 19 -5.84 11.43 -13.81
N GLN A 20 -7.08 11.07 -14.10
CA GLN A 20 -8.03 10.59 -13.09
C GLN A 20 -7.63 9.21 -12.56
N THR A 21 -7.03 8.35 -13.38
CA THR A 21 -6.47 7.06 -12.96
C THR A 21 -5.24 7.29 -12.12
N LEU A 22 -4.31 8.18 -12.50
CA LEU A 22 -3.18 8.61 -11.68
C LEU A 22 -3.64 9.21 -10.36
N PHE A 23 -4.68 10.04 -10.38
CA PHE A 23 -5.27 10.66 -9.19
C PHE A 23 -5.97 9.66 -8.27
N LEU A 24 -6.70 8.69 -8.83
CA LEU A 24 -7.34 7.64 -8.04
C LEU A 24 -6.33 6.62 -7.53
N TYR A 25 -5.25 6.38 -8.28
CA TYR A 25 -4.08 5.64 -7.85
C TYR A 25 -3.42 6.37 -6.66
N THR A 26 -3.17 7.68 -6.75
CA THR A 26 -2.62 8.49 -5.63
C THR A 26 -3.54 8.64 -4.43
N LYS A 27 -4.87 8.65 -4.63
CA LYS A 27 -5.86 8.79 -3.57
C LYS A 27 -6.11 7.50 -2.77
N TYR A 28 -5.99 6.33 -3.40
CA TYR A 28 -6.12 5.04 -2.70
C TYR A 28 -4.80 4.52 -2.13
N ASP A 29 -3.67 4.94 -2.70
CA ASP A 29 -2.34 4.42 -2.36
C ASP A 29 -1.38 5.52 -1.88
N THR A 30 -1.90 6.50 -1.13
CA THR A 30 -1.07 7.56 -0.52
C THR A 30 -0.03 7.00 0.47
N LYS A 31 -0.12 5.72 0.83
CA LYS A 31 0.89 4.98 1.62
C LYS A 31 1.87 4.12 0.80
N THR A 32 1.73 4.03 -0.52
CA THR A 32 2.49 3.05 -1.33
C THR A 32 3.15 3.67 -2.59
N ILE A 33 2.90 4.95 -2.89
CA ILE A 33 3.26 5.55 -4.20
C ILE A 33 4.66 6.17 -4.31
N LEU A 34 5.48 6.18 -3.27
CA LEU A 34 6.80 6.84 -3.37
C LEU A 34 7.96 5.95 -3.79
N LEU A 35 7.69 4.72 -4.23
CA LEU A 35 8.70 3.66 -4.20
C LEU A 35 8.21 2.53 -5.14
N PRO A 36 8.91 2.08 -6.22
CA PRO A 36 10.24 1.44 -6.16
C PRO A 36 11.13 1.35 -7.47
N ILE A 37 12.42 0.90 -7.45
CA ILE A 37 13.07 0.04 -8.52
C ILE A 37 14.14 -0.99 -8.06
N VAL A 38 14.11 -2.20 -8.63
CA VAL A 38 15.30 -2.87 -9.25
C VAL A 38 14.90 -3.48 -10.61
N ARG A 39 15.82 -3.40 -11.57
CA ARG A 39 15.72 -3.78 -12.99
C ARG A 39 15.83 -5.31 -13.17
N VAL A 40 14.80 -5.97 -13.70
CA VAL A 40 14.98 -7.27 -14.40
C VAL A 40 14.06 -7.33 -15.63
N PRO A 41 14.57 -7.11 -16.86
CA PRO A 41 13.81 -7.31 -18.09
C PRO A 41 13.53 -8.80 -18.38
N CYS A 42 14.07 -9.71 -17.57
CA CYS A 42 13.99 -11.16 -17.78
C CYS A 42 12.87 -11.84 -16.95
N LEU A 43 12.30 -11.18 -15.93
CA LEU A 43 11.30 -11.79 -15.03
C LEU A 43 9.86 -11.34 -15.27
N SER A 44 9.58 -10.50 -16.28
CA SER A 44 8.19 -10.30 -16.74
C SER A 44 7.56 -11.60 -17.27
N ASN A 45 8.37 -12.65 -17.49
CA ASN A 45 7.95 -14.00 -17.81
C ASN A 45 7.73 -14.90 -16.57
N LEU A 46 8.01 -14.44 -15.35
CA LEU A 46 7.80 -15.23 -14.12
C LEU A 46 6.45 -14.99 -13.45
N ARG A 47 5.78 -13.87 -13.70
CA ARG A 47 4.43 -13.68 -13.17
C ARG A 47 3.45 -14.34 -14.11
N ASP A 48 2.86 -15.44 -13.65
CA ASP A 48 1.75 -16.05 -14.36
C ASP A 48 0.68 -14.97 -14.60
N PRO A 49 0.26 -14.72 -15.85
CA PRO A 49 -0.80 -13.75 -16.14
C PRO A 49 -2.08 -14.09 -15.36
N HIS A 50 -2.26 -15.36 -15.01
CA HIS A 50 -3.29 -15.84 -14.11
C HIS A 50 -3.29 -15.14 -12.74
N ASP A 51 -2.14 -14.85 -12.14
CA ASP A 51 -2.08 -14.25 -10.81
C ASP A 51 -2.59 -12.80 -10.80
N LEU A 52 -2.31 -12.04 -11.86
CA LEU A 52 -2.81 -10.68 -11.98
C LEU A 52 -4.31 -10.65 -12.36
N LEU A 53 -4.78 -11.66 -13.10
CA LEU A 53 -6.20 -11.86 -13.39
C LEU A 53 -6.98 -12.24 -12.12
N LEU A 54 -6.49 -13.20 -11.33
CA LEU A 54 -7.06 -13.60 -10.05
C LEU A 54 -7.14 -12.41 -9.09
N GLN A 55 -6.10 -11.58 -9.05
CA GLN A 55 -6.11 -10.35 -8.25
C GLN A 55 -7.16 -9.35 -8.74
N SER A 56 -7.40 -9.25 -10.06
CA SER A 56 -8.46 -8.41 -10.61
C SER A 56 -9.86 -8.91 -10.26
N GLU A 57 -10.07 -10.22 -10.22
CA GLU A 57 -11.35 -10.83 -9.81
C GLU A 57 -11.60 -10.64 -8.31
N GLU A 58 -10.57 -10.82 -7.48
CA GLU A 58 -10.59 -10.49 -6.05
C GLU A 58 -10.92 -9.01 -5.81
N ASP A 59 -10.24 -8.13 -6.55
CA ASP A 59 -10.45 -6.69 -6.47
C ASP A 59 -11.83 -6.29 -7.00
N ALA A 60 -12.42 -7.00 -7.96
CA ALA A 60 -13.77 -6.72 -8.42
C ALA A 60 -14.81 -6.93 -7.31
N LEU A 61 -14.56 -7.88 -6.40
CA LEU A 61 -15.43 -8.13 -5.25
C LEU A 61 -15.24 -7.09 -4.14
N ASN A 62 -13.99 -6.75 -3.82
CA ASN A 62 -13.69 -5.89 -2.67
C ASN A 62 -13.67 -4.39 -3.02
N LYS A 63 -13.13 -4.04 -4.20
CA LYS A 63 -12.80 -2.67 -4.63
C LYS A 63 -13.07 -2.52 -6.14
N PRO A 64 -14.35 -2.59 -6.57
CA PRO A 64 -14.73 -2.55 -7.98
C PRO A 64 -14.33 -1.23 -8.67
N ASP A 65 -14.08 -0.18 -7.90
CA ASP A 65 -13.58 1.11 -8.34
C ASP A 65 -12.06 1.12 -8.59
N ARG A 66 -11.34 -0.01 -8.52
CA ARG A 66 -9.95 -0.07 -8.97
C ARG A 66 -9.86 0.00 -10.51
N PRO A 67 -8.80 0.60 -11.09
CA PRO A 67 -8.70 0.81 -12.54
C PRO A 67 -8.80 -0.47 -13.39
N LEU A 68 -8.28 -1.59 -12.89
CA LEU A 68 -8.33 -2.90 -13.56
C LEU A 68 -9.75 -3.51 -13.57
N PRO A 69 -10.42 -3.77 -12.42
CA PRO A 69 -11.77 -4.34 -12.43
C PRO A 69 -12.82 -3.41 -13.06
N SER A 70 -12.61 -2.09 -13.00
CA SER A 70 -13.48 -1.12 -13.69
C SER A 70 -13.18 -0.94 -15.19
N ASN A 71 -12.27 -1.73 -15.76
CA ASN A 71 -11.86 -1.67 -17.17
C ASN A 71 -11.40 -0.28 -17.64
N ARG A 72 -10.90 0.56 -16.72
CA ARG A 72 -10.34 1.88 -17.05
C ARG A 72 -8.90 1.82 -17.51
N LEU A 73 -8.22 0.71 -17.24
CA LEU A 73 -6.85 0.43 -17.67
C LEU A 73 -6.79 -1.00 -18.20
N SER A 74 -6.24 -1.20 -19.40
CA SER A 74 -6.05 -2.55 -19.94
C SER A 74 -4.88 -3.27 -19.27
N PHE A 75 -4.89 -4.60 -19.30
CA PHE A 75 -3.83 -5.41 -18.69
C PHE A 75 -2.42 -5.10 -19.22
N PRO A 76 -2.19 -4.99 -20.55
CA PRO A 76 -0.87 -4.58 -21.07
C PRO A 76 -0.48 -3.16 -20.65
N GLN A 77 -1.45 -2.24 -20.57
CA GLN A 77 -1.20 -0.86 -20.12
C GLN A 77 -0.82 -0.82 -18.64
N ALA A 78 -1.44 -1.65 -17.79
CA ALA A 78 -1.11 -1.74 -16.38
C ALA A 78 0.31 -2.28 -16.15
N ILE A 79 0.70 -3.31 -16.89
CA ILE A 79 2.07 -3.84 -16.86
C ILE A 79 3.07 -2.78 -17.32
N PHE A 80 2.80 -2.14 -18.46
CA PHE A 80 3.65 -1.07 -18.97
C PHE A 80 3.79 0.06 -17.96
N LEU A 81 2.69 0.55 -17.39
CA LEU A 81 2.69 1.62 -16.40
C LEU A 81 3.48 1.22 -15.15
N ARG A 82 3.29 0.00 -14.62
CA ARG A 82 4.04 -0.51 -13.47
C ARG A 82 5.54 -0.46 -13.72
N TRP A 83 6.00 -0.91 -14.88
CA TRP A 83 7.42 -0.93 -15.22
C TRP A 83 7.99 0.42 -15.63
N CYS A 84 7.16 1.37 -16.09
CA CYS A 84 7.60 2.74 -16.40
C CYS A 84 7.65 3.64 -15.16
N LEU A 85 6.75 3.44 -14.19
CA LEU A 85 6.71 4.24 -12.96
C LEU A 85 7.99 4.05 -12.14
N VAL A 86 8.52 2.83 -12.18
CA VAL A 86 9.77 2.38 -11.60
C VAL A 86 10.94 3.34 -11.98
N PRO A 87 11.49 3.36 -13.22
CA PRO A 87 12.58 4.27 -13.65
C PRO A 87 12.30 5.74 -13.38
N LEU A 88 11.05 6.16 -13.49
CA LEU A 88 10.65 7.53 -13.19
C LEU A 88 10.87 7.88 -11.71
N CYS A 89 10.49 7.00 -10.78
CA CYS A 89 10.67 7.22 -9.35
C CYS A 89 12.16 7.31 -8.95
N LEU A 90 13.06 6.47 -9.49
CA LEU A 90 14.50 6.66 -9.22
C LEU A 90 15.06 7.92 -9.87
N GLY A 91 14.62 8.26 -11.08
CA GLY A 91 15.07 9.50 -11.73
C GLY A 91 14.76 10.71 -10.86
N LEU A 92 13.51 10.80 -10.38
CA LEU A 92 13.06 11.85 -9.46
C LEU A 92 13.79 11.79 -8.11
N SER A 93 14.02 10.59 -7.57
CA SER A 93 14.78 10.43 -6.33
C SER A 93 16.24 10.87 -6.46
N GLY A 94 16.86 10.59 -7.61
CA GLY A 94 18.23 11.01 -7.93
C GLY A 94 18.38 12.51 -8.08
N CYS A 95 17.31 13.23 -8.43
CA CYS A 95 17.27 14.69 -8.39
C CYS A 95 17.23 15.26 -6.97
N ASN A 96 16.89 14.47 -5.95
CA ASN A 96 16.82 14.91 -4.55
C ASN A 96 18.10 14.61 -3.79
N SER A 97 18.41 13.32 -3.56
CA SER A 97 19.60 12.91 -2.80
C SER A 97 19.98 11.45 -3.03
N VAL A 98 21.22 11.08 -2.69
CA VAL A 98 21.72 9.70 -2.82
C VAL A 98 21.03 8.78 -1.81
N GLU A 99 20.74 9.27 -0.61
CA GLU A 99 20.01 8.55 0.43
C GLU A 99 18.57 8.24 -0.02
N ALA A 100 17.93 9.19 -0.69
CA ALA A 100 16.61 8.98 -1.28
C ALA A 100 16.66 7.85 -2.31
N VAL A 101 17.72 7.80 -3.15
CA VAL A 101 17.91 6.73 -4.14
C VAL A 101 18.04 5.37 -3.46
N TYR A 102 18.85 5.26 -2.40
CA TYR A 102 18.98 4.01 -1.65
C TYR A 102 17.65 3.58 -1.01
N ALA A 103 16.88 4.51 -0.44
CA ALA A 103 15.56 4.21 0.11
C ALA A 103 14.59 3.73 -0.98
N SER A 104 14.61 4.36 -2.17
CA SER A 104 13.79 3.96 -3.31
C SER A 104 14.17 2.60 -3.90
N ILE A 105 15.45 2.23 -3.85
CA ILE A 105 15.91 0.87 -4.20
C ILE A 105 15.45 -0.14 -3.14
N ALA A 106 15.60 0.17 -1.85
CA ALA A 106 15.25 -0.74 -0.77
C ALA A 106 13.76 -1.10 -0.76
N LEU A 107 12.87 -0.11 -0.89
CA LEU A 107 11.45 -0.46 -0.99
C LEU A 107 11.13 -1.20 -2.29
N ALA A 108 11.93 -1.05 -3.33
CA ALA A 108 11.73 -1.87 -4.51
C ALA A 108 11.93 -3.33 -4.32
N ALA A 109 13.01 -3.67 -3.64
CA ALA A 109 13.26 -5.03 -3.26
C ALA A 109 12.09 -5.54 -2.42
N LEU A 110 11.60 -4.75 -1.45
CA LEU A 110 10.47 -5.15 -0.60
C LEU A 110 9.15 -5.29 -1.37
N THR A 111 8.80 -4.37 -2.26
CA THR A 111 7.58 -4.45 -3.11
C THR A 111 7.67 -5.62 -4.08
N PHE A 112 8.86 -5.92 -4.60
CA PHE A 112 9.09 -7.10 -5.41
C PHE A 112 8.93 -8.38 -4.59
N LEU A 113 9.54 -8.47 -3.41
CA LEU A 113 9.40 -9.61 -2.50
C LEU A 113 7.94 -9.81 -2.05
N TYR A 114 7.21 -8.72 -1.81
CA TYR A 114 5.80 -8.75 -1.44
C TYR A 114 4.94 -9.37 -2.55
N ASN A 115 5.12 -8.86 -3.77
CA ASN A 115 4.29 -9.21 -4.92
C ASN A 115 4.77 -10.50 -5.62
N GLU A 116 6.00 -10.49 -6.12
CA GLU A 116 6.59 -11.56 -6.92
C GLU A 116 7.17 -12.67 -6.03
N GLY A 117 7.74 -12.30 -4.88
CA GLY A 117 8.15 -13.28 -3.85
C GLY A 117 6.98 -13.93 -3.10
N SER A 118 5.74 -13.65 -3.51
CA SER A 118 4.51 -14.20 -2.95
C SER A 118 4.32 -13.97 -1.45
N ALA A 119 5.07 -13.04 -0.82
CA ALA A 119 4.95 -12.79 0.62
C ALA A 119 3.54 -12.29 1.02
N HIS A 120 2.80 -11.70 0.07
CA HIS A 120 1.39 -11.34 0.25
C HIS A 120 0.46 -12.54 0.48
N ARG A 121 0.83 -13.75 0.01
CA ARG A 121 0.04 -14.99 0.18
C ARG A 121 0.55 -15.87 1.34
N GLN A 122 1.71 -15.53 1.89
CA GLN A 122 2.31 -16.27 3.00
C GLN A 122 1.61 -15.94 4.33
N HIS A 123 2.12 -16.49 5.44
CA HIS A 123 1.59 -16.24 6.78
C HIS A 123 1.44 -14.74 7.06
N TRP A 124 0.35 -14.39 7.76
CA TRP A 124 -0.02 -13.01 8.11
C TRP A 124 1.15 -12.23 8.75
N LEU A 125 2.00 -12.90 9.53
CA LEU A 125 3.17 -12.30 10.17
C LEU A 125 4.22 -11.84 9.14
N ILE A 126 4.51 -12.66 8.12
CA ILE A 126 5.49 -12.33 7.08
C ILE A 126 4.99 -11.15 6.25
N ARG A 127 3.71 -11.18 5.86
CA ARG A 127 3.04 -10.08 5.16
C ARG A 127 3.16 -8.76 5.93
N ASN A 128 2.84 -8.78 7.22
CA ASN A 128 2.90 -7.59 8.09
C ASN A 128 4.35 -7.13 8.34
N ALA A 129 5.31 -8.05 8.45
CA ALA A 129 6.72 -7.73 8.64
C ALA A 129 7.33 -7.05 7.39
N VAL A 130 7.04 -7.56 6.19
CA VAL A 130 7.51 -6.93 4.93
C VAL A 130 6.93 -5.54 4.77
N ASN A 131 5.63 -5.35 5.07
CA ASN A 131 5.02 -4.03 5.02
C ASN A 131 5.57 -3.06 6.08
N ALA A 132 5.87 -3.55 7.29
CA ALA A 132 6.50 -2.73 8.33
C ALA A 132 7.94 -2.35 7.96
N ALA A 133 8.71 -3.26 7.36
CA ALA A 133 10.05 -2.99 6.85
C ALA A 133 10.06 -1.88 5.79
N GLY A 134 9.00 -1.77 4.99
CA GLY A 134 8.86 -0.71 4.00
C GLY A 134 8.70 0.70 4.58
N LEU A 135 8.37 0.81 5.87
CA LEU A 135 8.24 2.09 6.57
C LEU A 135 9.51 2.48 7.32
N ALA A 136 10.48 1.58 7.45
CA ALA A 136 11.71 1.84 8.18
C ALA A 136 12.70 2.66 7.34
N ARG A 137 13.16 3.79 7.89
CA ARG A 137 14.31 4.52 7.32
C ARG A 137 15.61 3.84 7.74
N LEU A 138 16.29 3.21 6.78
CA LEU A 138 17.51 2.43 6.98
C LEU A 138 18.78 3.30 7.07
N ASP A 139 18.84 4.31 7.95
CA ASP A 139 20.10 5.02 8.23
C ASP A 139 20.64 4.66 9.62
N PRO A 140 21.38 3.54 9.76
CA PRO A 140 21.90 3.09 11.05
C PRO A 140 22.94 4.02 11.68
N HIS A 141 23.50 4.97 10.93
CA HIS A 141 24.62 5.80 11.39
C HIS A 141 24.21 7.14 12.00
N ARG A 142 22.92 7.51 11.92
CA ARG A 142 22.40 8.80 12.39
C ARG A 142 21.12 8.71 13.23
N LEU A 143 20.73 7.51 13.64
CA LEU A 143 19.52 7.33 14.44
C LEU A 143 19.79 7.71 15.89
N ASP A 144 19.32 8.89 16.27
CA ASP A 144 19.14 9.25 17.67
C ASP A 144 18.23 8.21 18.36
N SER A 145 18.45 8.01 19.66
CA SER A 145 17.67 7.08 20.50
C SER A 145 16.16 7.33 20.41
N ILE A 146 15.75 8.59 20.31
CA ILE A 146 14.35 8.99 20.13
C ILE A 146 13.85 8.63 18.73
N ALA A 147 14.68 8.82 17.69
CA ALA A 147 14.35 8.43 16.33
C ALA A 147 14.20 6.91 16.22
N ALA A 148 15.10 6.13 16.81
CA ALA A 148 15.00 4.67 16.85
C ALA A 148 13.73 4.20 17.59
N LEU A 149 13.43 4.81 18.76
CA LEU A 149 12.23 4.49 19.52
C LEU A 149 10.94 4.83 18.74
N SER A 150 10.88 6.00 18.10
CA SER A 150 9.71 6.39 17.30
C SER A 150 9.49 5.47 16.09
N MET A 151 10.57 4.96 15.48
CA MET A 151 10.49 3.97 14.40
C MET A 151 9.97 2.62 14.90
N LEU A 152 10.45 2.13 16.05
CA LEU A 152 9.98 0.89 16.65
C LEU A 152 8.50 0.97 17.04
N ILE A 153 8.09 2.09 17.64
CA ILE A 153 6.70 2.36 17.98
C ILE A 153 5.84 2.40 16.70
N SER A 154 6.29 3.11 15.66
CA SER A 154 5.57 3.18 14.39
C SER A 154 5.43 1.81 13.74
N ALA A 155 6.49 1.01 13.71
CA ALA A 155 6.46 -0.36 13.22
C ALA A 155 5.48 -1.22 14.01
N GLY A 156 5.50 -1.13 15.36
CA GLY A 156 4.56 -1.84 16.22
C GLY A 156 3.10 -1.46 15.97
N ILE A 157 2.80 -0.16 15.83
CA ILE A 157 1.47 0.34 15.47
C ILE A 157 1.05 -0.26 14.13
N PHE A 158 1.88 -0.16 13.10
CA PHE A 158 1.55 -0.70 11.78
C PHE A 158 1.35 -2.21 11.81
N THR A 159 2.26 -2.99 12.40
CA THR A 159 2.14 -4.46 12.46
C THR A 159 0.86 -4.92 13.16
N THR A 160 0.42 -4.20 14.19
CA THR A 160 -0.77 -4.56 14.98
C THR A 160 -2.08 -3.97 14.49
N THR A 161 -2.07 -3.07 13.50
CA THR A 161 -3.29 -2.41 12.98
C THR A 161 -3.49 -2.63 11.49
N MET A 162 -2.46 -3.01 10.74
CA MET A 162 -2.52 -3.18 9.29
C MET A 162 -3.52 -4.24 8.86
N HIS A 163 -3.70 -5.30 9.65
CA HIS A 163 -4.68 -6.37 9.37
C HIS A 163 -6.14 -5.90 9.48
N ALA A 164 -6.41 -4.68 9.96
CA ALA A 164 -7.75 -4.09 9.89
C ALA A 164 -8.27 -3.98 8.45
N GLN A 165 -7.39 -3.95 7.45
CA GLN A 165 -7.77 -3.96 6.03
C GLN A 165 -8.47 -5.26 5.62
N ASP A 166 -8.09 -6.39 6.22
CA ASP A 166 -8.65 -7.71 5.90
C ASP A 166 -10.16 -7.80 6.22
N PHE A 167 -10.70 -6.92 7.10
CA PHE A 167 -12.13 -6.88 7.40
C PHE A 167 -12.95 -6.34 6.23
N ARG A 168 -12.41 -5.35 5.51
CA ARG A 168 -13.06 -4.81 4.31
C ARG A 168 -12.96 -5.81 3.16
N ASP A 169 -11.84 -6.52 3.10
CA ASP A 169 -11.49 -7.39 1.99
C ASP A 169 -11.96 -8.85 2.18
N GLU A 170 -12.81 -9.11 3.18
CA GLU A 170 -13.26 -10.46 3.59
C GLU A 170 -13.91 -11.25 2.46
N LEU A 171 -14.75 -10.61 1.63
CA LEU A 171 -15.49 -11.30 0.56
C LEU A 171 -14.56 -11.81 -0.54
N GLY A 172 -13.66 -10.95 -1.04
CA GLY A 172 -12.65 -11.34 -2.02
C GLY A 172 -11.63 -12.32 -1.43
N ASP A 173 -11.22 -12.12 -0.17
CA ASP A 173 -10.32 -13.04 0.53
C ASP A 173 -10.93 -14.45 0.64
N ARG A 174 -12.23 -14.56 0.95
CA ARG A 174 -12.95 -15.84 0.96
C ARG A 174 -13.03 -16.48 -0.42
N ALA A 175 -13.29 -15.69 -1.47
CA ALA A 175 -13.39 -16.19 -2.84
C ALA A 175 -12.06 -16.79 -3.35
N VAL A 176 -10.93 -16.21 -2.93
CA VAL A 176 -9.57 -16.68 -3.27
C VAL A 176 -9.07 -17.76 -2.28
N GLY A 177 -9.82 -18.05 -1.21
CA GLY A 177 -9.47 -19.06 -0.21
C GLY A 177 -8.41 -18.62 0.80
N ARG A 178 -8.25 -17.31 1.03
CA ARG A 178 -7.33 -16.78 2.04
C ARG A 178 -7.85 -17.06 3.45
N ARG A 179 -6.90 -17.25 4.38
CA ARG A 179 -7.17 -17.46 5.80
C ARG A 179 -6.77 -16.21 6.60
N THR A 180 -7.54 -15.14 6.47
CA THR A 180 -7.36 -13.91 7.24
C THR A 180 -8.06 -13.98 8.62
N ILE A 181 -7.69 -13.09 9.54
CA ILE A 181 -8.22 -13.08 10.91
C ILE A 181 -9.76 -13.01 10.95
N PRO A 182 -10.44 -12.17 10.14
CA PRO A 182 -11.91 -12.13 10.08
C PRO A 182 -12.54 -13.46 9.63
N ILE A 183 -11.84 -14.24 8.82
CA ILE A 183 -12.33 -15.52 8.28
C ILE A 183 -12.11 -16.67 9.28
N VAL A 184 -10.92 -16.74 9.90
CA VAL A 184 -10.54 -17.84 10.79
C VAL A 184 -11.15 -17.68 12.19
N LEU A 185 -11.22 -16.46 12.71
CA LEU A 185 -11.66 -16.16 14.09
C LEU A 185 -12.66 -14.98 14.12
N PRO A 186 -13.85 -15.09 13.50
CA PRO A 186 -14.78 -13.97 13.35
C PRO A 186 -15.23 -13.35 14.67
N SER A 187 -15.39 -14.16 15.73
CA SER A 187 -15.81 -13.68 17.06
C SER A 187 -14.73 -12.85 17.77
N VAL A 188 -13.45 -13.15 17.52
CA VAL A 188 -12.31 -12.50 18.18
C VAL A 188 -11.73 -11.38 17.31
N ALA A 189 -11.95 -11.44 15.99
CA ALA A 189 -11.35 -10.55 15.01
C ALA A 189 -11.45 -9.08 15.41
N ARG A 190 -12.65 -8.58 15.76
CA ARG A 190 -12.85 -7.18 16.16
C ARG A 190 -11.94 -6.72 17.31
N TYR A 191 -11.66 -7.59 18.28
CA TYR A 191 -10.80 -7.26 19.42
C TYR A 191 -9.33 -7.14 19.02
N THR A 192 -8.92 -7.84 17.97
CA THR A 192 -7.54 -7.75 17.45
C THR A 192 -7.20 -6.37 16.87
N VAL A 193 -8.21 -5.53 16.57
CA VAL A 193 -8.01 -4.14 16.13
C VAL A 193 -8.26 -3.16 17.28
N ILE A 194 -9.34 -3.37 18.04
CA ILE A 194 -9.72 -2.51 19.18
C ILE A 194 -8.62 -2.48 20.24
N VAL A 195 -8.10 -3.65 20.66
CA VAL A 195 -7.14 -3.74 21.77
C VAL A 195 -5.83 -3.02 21.43
N PRO A 196 -5.16 -3.26 20.29
CA PRO A 196 -3.97 -2.49 19.94
C PRO A 196 -4.23 -0.99 19.79
N LEU A 197 -5.34 -0.58 19.16
CA LEU A 197 -5.65 0.85 19.02
C LEU A 197 -5.83 1.54 20.39
N THR A 198 -6.52 0.91 21.33
CA THR A 198 -6.64 1.42 22.71
C THR A 198 -5.31 1.39 23.46
N MET A 199 -4.47 0.37 23.25
CA MET A 199 -3.15 0.31 23.85
C MET A 199 -2.26 1.46 23.34
N TRP A 200 -2.24 1.67 22.03
CA TRP A 200 -1.41 2.71 21.39
C TRP A 200 -1.90 4.12 21.68
N SER A 201 -3.18 4.32 22.00
CA SER A 201 -3.68 5.63 22.42
C SER A 201 -3.06 6.07 23.76
N GLY A 202 -2.62 5.13 24.62
CA GLY A 202 -1.86 5.43 25.84
C GLY A 202 -0.50 6.11 25.61
N LEU A 203 -0.01 6.13 24.37
CA LEU A 203 1.18 6.91 24.00
C LEU A 203 0.99 8.41 24.25
N THR A 204 -0.24 8.94 24.17
CA THR A 204 -0.49 10.37 24.44
C THR A 204 -0.02 10.78 25.85
N ILE A 205 -0.14 9.86 26.82
CA ILE A 205 0.34 10.03 28.19
C ILE A 205 1.88 9.97 28.23
N ALA A 206 2.47 8.97 27.57
CA ALA A 206 3.93 8.78 27.54
C ALA A 206 4.67 9.97 26.88
N TRP A 207 4.09 10.54 25.83
CA TRP A 207 4.64 11.70 25.12
C TRP A 207 4.24 13.05 25.74
N LYS A 208 3.56 13.05 26.89
CA LYS A 208 3.11 14.26 27.61
C LYS A 208 2.36 15.24 26.70
N LEU A 209 1.51 14.72 25.84
CA LEU A 209 0.74 15.53 24.91
C LEU A 209 -0.23 16.43 25.68
N GLU A 210 -0.49 17.64 25.20
CA GLU A 210 -1.44 18.54 25.85
C GLU A 210 -2.81 17.88 26.06
N PHE A 211 -3.46 18.23 27.17
CA PHE A 211 -4.72 17.60 27.60
C PHE A 211 -5.82 17.70 26.54
N ALA A 212 -5.93 18.86 25.87
CA ALA A 212 -6.90 19.07 24.80
C ALA A 212 -6.63 18.17 23.58
N ALA A 213 -5.36 18.05 23.17
CA ALA A 213 -4.96 17.19 22.05
C ALA A 213 -5.17 15.70 22.39
N SER A 214 -4.91 15.30 23.63
CA SER A 214 -5.14 13.95 24.12
C SER A 214 -6.62 13.58 24.13
N ILE A 215 -7.51 14.48 24.59
CA ILE A 215 -8.97 14.26 24.55
C ILE A 215 -9.46 14.18 23.11
N ALA A 216 -9.01 15.08 22.23
CA ALA A 216 -9.40 15.07 20.82
C ALA A 216 -9.05 13.73 20.16
N LEU A 217 -7.83 13.23 20.33
CA LEU A 217 -7.38 11.94 19.80
C LEU A 217 -8.18 10.76 20.36
N MET A 218 -8.48 10.77 21.67
CA MET A 218 -9.29 9.71 22.30
C MET A 218 -10.75 9.76 21.87
N SER A 219 -11.31 10.95 21.64
CA SER A 219 -12.70 11.12 21.19
C SER A 219 -12.93 10.56 19.78
N LEU A 220 -11.94 10.66 18.88
CA LEU A 220 -12.01 10.08 17.54
C LEU A 220 -12.18 8.55 17.57
N PHE A 221 -11.66 7.89 18.60
CA PHE A 221 -11.82 6.46 18.78
C PHE A 221 -13.25 6.07 19.17
N LEU A 222 -13.94 6.88 19.97
CA LEU A 222 -15.33 6.64 20.36
C LEU A 222 -16.31 6.77 19.17
N PHE A 223 -15.96 7.56 18.16
CA PHE A 223 -16.74 7.70 16.92
C PHE A 223 -16.48 6.60 15.88
N ALA A 224 -15.43 5.78 16.07
CA ALA A 224 -15.02 4.76 15.11
C ALA A 224 -15.51 3.34 15.45
N GLN A 225 -16.29 3.18 16.53
CA GLN A 225 -16.96 1.93 16.92
C GLN A 225 -18.31 1.77 16.23
#